data_AF-A0ABD5SDS6-F1
#
_entry.id   AF-A0ABD5SDS6-F1
#
_cell.length_a   1.000
_cell.length_b   1.000
_cell.length_c   1.000
_cell.angle_alpha   90.00
_cell.angle_beta   90.00
_cell.angle_gamma   90.00
#
_symmetry.space_group_name_H-M   'P 1'
#
loop_
_entity.id
_entity.type
_entity.pdbx_description
1 polymer ?
#
loop_
_entity_poly.entity_id
_entity_poly.type
_entity_poly.pdbx_seq_one_letter_code
_entity_poly.pdbx_strand_id
1 'polypeptide(L)'
;ERLYDSLHGTLLAEPDDAVVLPGHFSVANDGTTGDVTPGEPVATTVGEARTGIDVLDRDRASFVERITATLPEKPPNYESVIAANRGVESPPDEVSAIELELGPNRCAAETGPEAGADD
;
A
#
# COMPACT_ATOMS: atom_id res chain seq x y z
N GLU A 1 5.07 -6.09 -13.45
CA GLU A 1 6.01 -7.23 -13.59
C GLU A 1 7.01 -7.34 -12.44
N ARG A 2 7.90 -6.36 -12.20
CA ARG A 2 8.89 -6.43 -11.11
C ARG A 2 8.33 -6.74 -9.71
N LEU A 3 7.14 -6.22 -9.40
CA LEU A 3 6.44 -6.53 -8.15
C LEU A 3 6.13 -8.03 -8.02
N TYR A 4 5.61 -8.65 -9.08
CA TYR A 4 5.33 -10.09 -9.10
C TYR A 4 6.61 -10.91 -8.87
N ASP A 5 7.69 -10.57 -9.57
CA ASP A 5 8.98 -11.26 -9.40
C ASP A 5 9.51 -11.16 -7.97
N SER A 6 9.38 -9.98 -7.37
CA SER A 6 9.86 -9.74 -6.00
C SER A 6 9.01 -10.50 -4.97
N LEU A 7 7.68 -10.50 -5.13
CA LEU A 7 6.80 -11.23 -4.23
C LEU A 7 7.00 -12.74 -4.35
N HIS A 8 6.90 -13.30 -5.55
CA HIS A 8 6.93 -14.75 -5.74
C HIS A 8 8.34 -15.35 -5.67
N GLY A 9 9.35 -14.62 -6.13
CA GLY A 9 10.73 -15.10 -6.18
C GLY A 9 11.58 -14.75 -4.95
N THR A 10 11.07 -13.90 -4.05
CA THR A 10 11.78 -13.51 -2.81
C THR A 10 10.89 -13.74 -1.60
N LEU A 11 9.88 -12.89 -1.39
CA LEU A 11 9.09 -12.92 -0.14
C LEU A 11 8.35 -14.25 0.08
N LEU A 12 7.66 -14.75 -0.93
CA LEU A 12 6.87 -15.98 -0.84
C LEU A 12 7.71 -17.25 -0.92
N ALA A 13 9.01 -17.14 -1.21
CA ALA A 13 9.95 -18.25 -1.19
C ALA A 13 10.54 -18.51 0.21
N GLU A 14 10.30 -17.61 1.17
CA GLU A 14 10.70 -17.76 2.56
C GLU A 14 9.84 -18.81 3.30
N PRO A 15 10.31 -19.32 4.47
CA PRO A 15 9.56 -20.27 5.29
C PRO A 15 8.20 -19.76 5.73
N ASP A 16 7.25 -20.67 5.89
CA ASP A 16 5.84 -20.34 6.19
C ASP A 16 5.65 -19.62 7.53
N ASP A 17 6.54 -19.84 8.49
CA ASP A 17 6.52 -19.22 9.83
C ASP A 17 7.24 -17.85 9.87
N ALA A 18 7.85 -17.41 8.77
CA ALA A 18 8.44 -16.09 8.69
C ALA A 18 7.36 -15.01 8.84
N VAL A 19 7.57 -14.10 9.79
CA VAL A 19 6.64 -13.01 10.10
C VAL A 19 6.84 -11.85 9.13
N VAL A 20 5.73 -11.37 8.57
CA VAL A 20 5.66 -10.20 7.70
C VAL A 20 5.02 -9.05 8.48
N LEU A 21 5.77 -7.95 8.62
CA LEU A 21 5.31 -6.69 9.21
C LEU A 21 5.17 -5.66 8.10
N PRO A 22 3.93 -5.31 7.67
CA PRO A 22 3.74 -4.41 6.56
C PRO A 22 4.04 -2.96 6.97
N GLY A 23 4.51 -2.15 6.01
CA GLY A 23 4.71 -0.71 6.21
C GLY A 23 3.40 0.09 6.27
N HIS A 24 2.30 -0.48 5.76
CA HIS A 24 0.97 0.15 5.72
C HIS A 24 -0.12 -0.90 5.89
N PHE A 25 -1.30 -0.48 6.35
CA PHE A 25 -2.51 -1.28 6.41
C PHE A 25 -3.72 -0.44 5.96
N SER A 26 -4.82 -1.10 5.62
CA SER A 26 -6.02 -0.45 5.10
C SER A 26 -6.79 0.29 6.20
N VAL A 27 -7.23 1.50 5.89
CA VAL A 27 -8.17 2.28 6.70
C VAL A 27 -9.33 2.67 5.80
N ALA A 28 -10.55 2.34 6.21
CA ALA A 28 -11.76 2.68 5.47
C ALA A 28 -12.07 4.18 5.59
N ASN A 29 -12.94 4.69 4.70
CA ASN A 29 -13.27 6.11 4.61
C ASN A 29 -13.95 6.67 5.88
N ASP A 30 -14.60 5.80 6.66
CA ASP A 30 -15.20 6.15 7.95
C ASP A 30 -14.19 6.09 9.12
N GLY A 31 -12.92 5.83 8.82
CA GLY A 31 -11.83 5.71 9.80
C GLY A 31 -11.72 4.34 10.45
N THR A 32 -12.55 3.36 10.06
CA THR A 32 -12.43 1.99 10.59
C THR A 32 -11.24 1.26 10.00
N THR A 33 -10.60 0.40 10.79
CA THR A 33 -9.35 -0.28 10.44
C THR A 33 -9.54 -1.78 10.22
N GLY A 34 -10.78 -2.23 10.00
CA GLY A 34 -11.13 -3.65 9.92
C GLY A 34 -10.75 -4.40 11.19
N ASP A 35 -9.98 -5.47 11.04
CA ASP A 35 -9.51 -6.33 12.14
C ASP A 35 -8.27 -5.78 12.88
N VAL A 36 -7.76 -4.60 12.50
CA VAL A 36 -6.58 -4.01 13.14
C VAL A 36 -6.97 -3.31 14.45
N THR A 37 -6.39 -3.77 15.56
CA THR A 37 -6.51 -3.13 16.87
C THR A 37 -5.42 -2.08 17.08
N PRO A 38 -5.77 -0.82 17.40
CA PRO A 38 -4.77 0.20 17.74
C PRO A 38 -3.86 -0.21 18.91
N GLY A 39 -2.55 -0.06 18.72
CA GLY A 39 -1.54 -0.43 19.72
C GLY A 39 -1.07 -1.88 19.65
N GLU A 40 -1.69 -2.71 18.80
CA GLU A 40 -1.23 -4.06 18.52
C GLU A 40 -0.48 -4.12 17.18
N PRO A 41 0.56 -4.97 17.04
CA PRO A 41 1.25 -5.13 15.77
C PRO A 41 0.30 -5.68 14.70
N VAL A 42 0.29 -5.05 13.53
CA VAL A 42 -0.26 -5.65 12.31
C VAL A 42 0.80 -6.62 11.79
N ALA A 43 0.44 -7.89 11.69
CA ALA A 43 1.35 -8.94 11.22
C ALA A 43 0.58 -10.05 10.49
N THR A 44 1.29 -10.77 9.63
CA THR A 44 0.88 -12.07 9.09
C THR A 44 2.12 -12.94 8.95
N THR A 45 1.98 -14.19 8.54
CA THR A 45 3.12 -15.01 8.13
C THR A 45 3.16 -15.18 6.61
N VAL A 46 4.32 -15.61 6.08
CA VAL A 46 4.44 -15.93 4.67
C VAL A 46 3.46 -17.04 4.27
N GLY A 47 3.27 -18.05 5.13
CA GLY A 47 2.31 -19.13 4.88
C GLY A 47 0.87 -18.62 4.77
N GLU A 48 0.44 -17.80 5.73
CA GLU A 48 -0.90 -17.18 5.72
C GLU A 48 -1.09 -16.28 4.49
N ALA A 49 -0.11 -15.43 4.17
CA ALA A 49 -0.16 -14.56 3.00
C ALA A 49 -0.32 -15.36 1.70
N ARG A 50 0.45 -16.46 1.55
CA ARG A 50 0.42 -17.31 0.35
C ARG A 50 -0.95 -17.96 0.13
N THR A 51 -1.64 -18.34 1.20
CA THR A 51 -2.93 -19.04 1.10
C THR A 51 -4.16 -18.16 1.29
N GLY A 52 -4.00 -16.99 1.91
CA GLY A 52 -5.10 -16.12 2.33
C GLY A 52 -5.27 -14.85 1.49
N ILE A 53 -4.32 -14.54 0.59
CA ILE A 53 -4.38 -13.36 -0.27
C ILE A 53 -4.59 -13.80 -1.72
N ASP A 54 -5.84 -13.74 -2.20
CA ASP A 54 -6.26 -14.24 -3.52
C ASP A 54 -5.42 -13.75 -4.71
N VAL A 55 -4.87 -12.54 -4.65
CA VAL A 55 -4.06 -12.01 -5.76
C VAL A 55 -2.72 -12.73 -5.88
N LEU A 56 -2.21 -13.32 -4.79
CA LEU A 56 -0.91 -14.01 -4.76
C LEU A 56 -0.97 -15.45 -5.28
N ASP A 57 -2.15 -16.02 -5.50
CA ASP A 57 -2.32 -17.34 -6.15
C ASP A 57 -2.45 -17.22 -7.69
N ARG A 58 -2.50 -16.00 -8.21
CA ARG A 58 -2.68 -15.76 -9.65
C ARG A 58 -1.39 -15.95 -10.42
N ASP A 59 -1.51 -16.39 -11.67
CA ASP A 59 -0.40 -16.34 -12.61
C ASP A 59 0.02 -14.89 -12.89
N ARG A 60 1.23 -14.73 -13.43
CA ARG A 60 1.85 -13.43 -13.70
C ARG A 60 0.97 -12.47 -14.50
N ALA A 61 0.31 -12.94 -15.56
CA ALA A 61 -0.48 -12.06 -16.42
C ALA A 61 -1.72 -11.58 -15.66
N SER A 62 -2.44 -12.52 -15.04
CA SER A 62 -3.62 -12.24 -14.22
C SER A 62 -3.32 -11.34 -13.02
N PHE A 63 -2.15 -11.50 -12.38
CA PHE A 63 -1.70 -10.63 -11.29
C PHE A 63 -1.50 -9.18 -11.77
N VAL A 64 -0.77 -8.99 -12.88
CA VAL A 64 -0.48 -7.66 -13.41
C VAL A 64 -1.76 -6.94 -13.80
N GLU A 65 -2.66 -7.63 -14.51
CA GLU A 65 -3.98 -7.11 -14.86
C GLU A 65 -4.74 -6.67 -13.60
N ARG A 66 -4.88 -7.57 -12.61
CA ARG A 66 -5.66 -7.30 -11.39
C ARG A 66 -5.13 -6.11 -10.58
N ILE A 67 -3.81 -5.97 -10.45
CA ILE A 67 -3.18 -4.89 -9.69
C ILE A 67 -3.28 -3.56 -10.43
N THR A 68 -3.07 -3.56 -11.75
CA THR A 68 -3.10 -2.33 -12.55
C THR A 68 -4.51 -1.77 -12.73
N ALA A 69 -5.53 -2.62 -12.69
CA ALA A 69 -6.93 -2.21 -12.79
C ALA A 69 -7.41 -1.31 -11.64
N THR A 70 -6.71 -1.28 -10.50
CA THR A 70 -7.11 -0.53 -9.30
C THR A 70 -6.05 0.47 -8.84
N LEU A 71 -5.19 0.93 -9.75
CA LEU A 71 -4.17 1.92 -9.39
C LEU A 71 -4.83 3.31 -9.21
N PRO A 72 -4.68 3.93 -8.02
CA PRO A 72 -5.16 5.29 -7.80
C PRO A 72 -4.35 6.31 -8.60
N GLU A 73 -4.88 7.53 -8.71
CA GLU A 73 -4.11 8.63 -9.26
C GLU A 73 -2.89 8.93 -8.38
N LYS A 74 -1.82 9.40 -9.01
CA LYS A 74 -0.59 9.77 -8.30
C LYS A 74 -0.91 10.94 -7.36
N PRO A 75 -0.62 10.85 -6.05
CA PRO A 75 -0.86 11.94 -5.14
C PRO A 75 -0.13 13.23 -5.55
N PRO A 76 -0.71 14.41 -5.28
CA PRO A 76 -0.14 15.69 -5.72
C PRO A 76 1.26 15.96 -5.13
N ASN A 77 1.53 15.43 -3.93
CA ASN A 77 2.80 15.67 -3.22
C ASN A 77 3.87 14.59 -3.49
N TYR A 78 3.59 13.61 -4.35
CA TYR A 78 4.45 12.44 -4.54
C TYR A 78 5.90 12.80 -4.94
N GLU A 79 6.08 13.80 -5.81
CA GLU A 79 7.41 14.17 -6.30
C GLU A 79 8.23 14.89 -5.22
N SER A 80 7.61 15.83 -4.49
CA SER A 80 8.24 16.53 -3.37
C SER A 80 8.65 15.57 -2.26
N VAL A 81 7.79 14.59 -1.93
CA VAL A 81 8.11 13.54 -0.94
C VAL A 81 9.31 12.71 -1.39
N ILE A 82 9.39 12.32 -2.68
CA ILE A 82 10.55 11.58 -3.20
C ILE A 82 11.81 12.43 -3.16
N ALA A 83 11.74 13.71 -3.53
CA ALA A 83 12.90 14.61 -3.50
C ALA A 83 13.42 14.79 -2.07
N ALA A 84 12.51 14.98 -1.11
CA ALA A 84 12.84 15.06 0.31
C ALA A 84 13.46 13.76 0.85
N ASN A 85 12.84 12.59 0.57
CA ASN A 85 13.35 11.28 1.01
C ASN A 85 14.72 10.93 0.41
N ARG A 86 15.04 11.47 -0.79
CA ARG A 86 16.36 11.32 -1.43
C ARG A 86 17.39 12.35 -0.95
N GLY A 87 16.99 13.32 -0.12
CA GLY A 87 17.83 14.43 0.33
C GLY A 87 18.17 15.44 -0.77
N VAL A 88 17.39 15.46 -1.87
CA VAL A 88 17.57 16.42 -2.98
C VAL A 88 16.99 17.78 -2.60
N GLU A 89 15.88 17.77 -1.88
CA GLU A 89 15.22 18.96 -1.35
C GLU A 89 15.03 18.78 0.15
N SER A 90 14.81 19.89 0.86
CA SER A 90 14.41 19.87 2.27
C SER A 90 13.23 20.82 2.44
N PRO A 91 12.22 20.46 3.25
CA PRO A 91 11.14 21.36 3.57
C PRO A 91 11.72 22.69 4.12
N PRO A 92 11.19 23.85 3.71
CA PRO A 92 11.74 25.15 4.11
C PRO A 92 11.58 25.42 5.61
N ASP A 93 10.61 24.77 6.26
CA ASP A 93 10.31 24.88 7.68
C ASP A 93 9.61 23.62 8.22
N GLU A 94 9.44 23.57 9.54
CA GLU A 94 8.80 22.45 10.26
C GLU A 94 7.33 22.25 9.88
N VAL A 95 6.61 23.34 9.58
CA VAL A 95 5.20 23.25 9.15
C VAL A 95 5.09 22.55 7.80
N SER A 96 5.95 22.92 6.86
CA SER A 96 6.03 22.30 5.53
C SER A 96 6.46 20.84 5.61
N ALA A 97 7.35 20.49 6.55
CA ALA A 97 7.72 19.10 6.82
C ALA A 97 6.53 18.30 7.33
N ILE A 98 5.80 18.84 8.31
CA ILE A 98 4.58 18.23 8.85
C ILE A 98 3.52 18.09 7.76
N GLU A 99 3.30 19.08 6.89
CA GLU A 99 2.36 18.99 5.77
C GLU A 99 2.77 17.96 4.72
N LEU A 100 4.07 17.71 4.51
CA LEU A 100 4.54 16.65 3.62
C LEU A 100 4.35 15.25 4.24
N GLU A 101 4.50 15.12 5.56
CA GLU A 101 4.26 13.88 6.31
C GLU A 101 2.77 13.58 6.48
N LEU A 102 1.96 14.60 6.80
CA LEU A 102 0.50 14.54 6.95
C LEU A 102 -0.23 14.59 5.61
N GLY A 103 0.45 15.05 4.55
CA GLY A 103 -0.14 15.29 3.24
C GLY A 103 -0.88 14.07 2.72
N PRO A 104 -1.66 14.19 1.63
CA PRO A 104 -2.47 13.10 1.10
C PRO A 104 -1.61 12.01 0.45
N ASN A 105 -0.69 11.40 1.19
CA ASN A 105 -0.08 10.11 0.94
C ASN A 105 -1.16 9.02 1.11
N ARG A 106 -2.25 9.15 0.33
CA ARG A 106 -3.27 8.13 0.08
C ARG A 106 -2.74 7.04 -0.87
N CYS A 107 -1.44 6.74 -0.83
CA CYS A 107 -0.85 5.64 -1.61
C CYS A 107 -1.44 4.26 -1.22
N ALA A 108 -2.17 4.19 -0.11
CA ALA A 108 -2.89 3.01 0.36
C ALA A 108 -4.43 3.13 0.32
N ALA A 109 -5.01 4.26 -0.13
CA ALA A 109 -6.44 4.51 0.02
C ALA A 109 -7.06 5.31 -1.12
N GLU A 110 -7.49 4.65 -2.20
CA GLU A 110 -8.65 5.08 -2.99
C GLU A 110 -9.41 3.85 -3.51
N THR A 111 -10.67 3.68 -3.09
CA THR A 111 -11.71 3.11 -3.95
C THR A 111 -12.51 4.29 -4.47
N GLY A 112 -12.51 4.49 -5.79
CA GLY A 112 -13.24 5.58 -6.44
C GLY A 112 -14.74 5.57 -6.09
N PRO A 113 -15.46 6.68 -6.33
CA PRO A 113 -16.89 6.72 -6.08
C PRO A 113 -17.57 5.71 -7.01
N GLU A 114 -18.50 4.91 -6.47
CA GLU A 114 -19.54 4.34 -7.32
C GLU A 114 -20.21 5.52 -8.02
N ALA A 115 -20.25 5.47 -9.36
CA ALA A 115 -21.03 6.40 -10.15
C ALA A 115 -22.50 6.22 -9.78
N GLY A 116 -22.92 6.96 -8.75
CA GLY A 116 -24.32 7.24 -8.50
C GLY A 116 -24.85 8.00 -9.70
N ALA A 117 -25.63 7.29 -10.51
CA ALA A 117 -26.55 7.90 -11.44
C ALA A 117 -27.45 8.85 -10.63
N ASP A 118 -27.44 10.12 -11.00
CA ASP A 118 -28.54 11.03 -10.72
C ASP A 118 -28.74 11.89 -11.97
N ASP A 119 -30.00 11.98 -12.38
CA ASP A 119 -30.52 12.50 -13.65
C ASP A 119 -30.12 13.95 -13.99
#